data_AF-A0A537L436-F1
#
_entry.id   AF-A0A537L436-F1
#
_cell.length_a   1.000
_cell.length_b   1.000
_cell.length_c   1.000
_cell.angle_alpha   90.00
_cell.angle_beta   90.00
_cell.angle_gamma   90.00
#
_symmetry.space_group_name_H-M   'P 1'
#
loop_
_entity.id
_entity.type
_entity.pdbx_description
1 polymer ?
#
loop_
_entity_poly.entity_id
_entity_poly.type
_entity_poly.pdbx_seq_one_letter_code
_entity_poly.pdbx_strand_id
1 'polypeptide(L)' 'MPPLILWALGVAGAAFTGRWLYKESRRINAELHPEQPQPADDREKGRKLERDPDTGVYRPK' A
#
# COMPACT_ATOMS: atom_id res chain seq x y z
N MET A 1 3.39 30.58 21.79
CA MET A 1 4.12 29.34 21.45
C MET A 1 4.68 29.48 20.05
N PRO A 2 5.96 29.21 19.79
CA PRO A 2 6.53 29.28 18.44
C PRO A 2 5.69 28.41 17.50
N PRO A 3 5.17 28.95 16.39
CA PRO A 3 4.23 28.23 15.53
C PRO A 3 4.79 26.90 15.01
N LEU A 4 6.11 26.79 14.88
CA LEU A 4 6.82 25.57 14.50
C LEU A 4 6.56 24.39 15.45
N ILE A 5 6.40 24.65 16.75
CA ILE A 5 6.16 23.58 17.75
C ILE A 5 4.77 22.99 17.57
N LEU A 6 3.77 23.81 17.25
CA LEU A 6 2.41 23.35 16.98
C LEU A 6 2.36 22.47 15.73
N TRP A 7 3.04 22.89 14.67
CA TRP A 7 3.18 22.10 13.45
C TRP A 7 3.92 20.78 13.69
N ALA A 8 5.03 20.81 14.43
CA ALA A 8 5.79 19.61 14.77
C ALA A 8 4.96 18.59 15.56
N LEU A 9 4.19 19.06 16.55
CA LEU A 9 3.28 18.20 17.31
C LEU A 9 2.15 17.64 16.43
N GLY A 10 1.59 18.44 15.53
CA GLY A 10 0.57 17.99 14.59
C GLY A 10 1.08 16.87 13.67
N VAL A 11 2.26 17.07 13.06
CA VAL A 11 2.88 16.07 12.19
C VAL A 11 3.28 14.82 12.96
N ALA A 12 3.89 14.96 14.13
CA ALA A 12 4.27 13.82 14.97
C ALA A 12 3.05 13.01 15.41
N GLY A 13 1.97 13.68 15.84
CA GLY A 13 0.72 13.03 16.22
C GLY A 13 0.06 12.29 15.06
N ALA A 14 0.01 12.89 13.87
CA ALA A 14 -0.53 12.25 12.67
C ALA A 14 0.31 11.04 12.23
N ALA A 15 1.63 11.14 12.29
CA ALA A 15 2.52 10.03 11.92
C ALA A 15 2.37 8.84 12.88
N PHE A 16 2.26 9.10 14.17
CA PHE A 16 2.13 8.05 15.19
C PHE A 16 0.78 7.34 15.09
N THR A 17 -0.32 8.09 15.00
CA THR A 17 -1.67 7.54 14.84
C THR A 17 -1.82 6.81 13.51
N GLY A 18 -1.34 7.38 12.40
CA GLY A 18 -1.35 6.73 11.09
C GLY A 18 -0.60 5.39 11.09
N ARG A 19 0.59 5.34 11.71
CA ARG A 19 1.36 4.10 11.85
C ARG A 19 0.66 3.06 12.71
N TRP A 20 0.00 3.49 13.78
CA TRP A 20 -0.77 2.60 14.66
C TRP A 20 -2.00 2.03 13.94
N LEU A 21 -2.81 2.89 13.30
CA LEU A 21 -3.97 2.46 12.50
C LEU A 21 -3.57 1.50 11.38
N TYR A 22 -2.48 1.79 10.66
CA TYR A 22 -1.99 0.92 9.60
C TYR A 22 -1.59 -0.47 10.12
N LYS A 23 -0.97 -0.53 11.30
CA LYS A 23 -0.57 -1.81 11.90
C LYS A 23 -1.79 -2.60 12.38
N GLU A 24 -2.75 -1.94 13.01
CA GLU A 24 -3.96 -2.58 13.51
C GLU A 24 -4.87 -3.03 12.37
N SER A 25 -5.03 -2.21 11.33
CA SER A 25 -5.79 -2.60 10.14
C SER A 25 -5.16 -3.80 9.45
N ARG A 26 -3.83 -3.86 9.35
CA ARG A 26 -3.11 -5.02 8.81
C ARG A 26 -3.29 -6.28 9.67
N ARG A 27 -3.38 -6.12 10.99
CA ARG A 27 -3.64 -7.23 11.92
C ARG A 27 -5.05 -7.78 11.73
N ILE A 28 -6.06 -6.91 11.75
CA ILE A 28 -7.46 -7.28 11.54
C ILE A 28 -7.63 -7.91 10.15
N ASN A 29 -7.04 -7.31 9.11
CA ASN A 29 -7.15 -7.83 7.75
C ASN A 29 -6.49 -9.20 7.58
N ALA A 30 -5.42 -9.50 8.34
CA ALA A 30 -4.80 -10.82 8.34
C ALA A 30 -5.71 -11.89 8.99
N GLU A 31 -6.57 -11.50 9.94
CA GLU A 31 -7.55 -12.41 10.55
C GLU A 31 -8.76 -12.64 9.64
N LEU A 32 -9.18 -11.63 8.88
CA LEU A 32 -10.31 -11.75 7.93
C LEU A 32 -9.94 -12.42 6.60
N HIS A 33 -8.71 -12.24 6.13
CA HIS A 33 -8.25 -12.75 4.83
C HIS A 33 -6.91 -13.47 4.97
N PRO A 34 -6.88 -14.68 5.54
CA PRO A 34 -5.65 -15.42 5.81
C PRO A 34 -4.89 -15.84 4.54
N GLU A 35 -5.57 -15.96 3.40
CA GLU A 35 -4.98 -16.35 2.11
C GLU A 35 -4.62 -15.18 1.21
N GLN A 36 -5.02 -13.95 1.57
CA GLN A 36 -4.75 -12.81 0.72
C GLN A 36 -3.35 -12.28 1.06
N PRO A 37 -2.36 -12.42 0.17
CA PRO A 37 -1.05 -11.85 0.42
C PRO A 37 -1.25 -10.37 0.71
N GLN A 38 -0.69 -9.90 1.82
CA GLN A 38 -0.60 -8.46 2.09
C GLN A 38 -0.16 -7.77 0.79
N PRO A 39 -0.68 -6.57 0.48
CA PRO A 39 -0.19 -5.79 -0.64
C PRO A 39 1.24 -5.35 -0.30
N ALA A 40 2.17 -6.29 -0.40
CA ALA A 40 3.58 -6.06 -0.59
C ALA A 40 3.66 -5.47 -1.99
N ASP A 41 3.59 -4.15 -2.04
CA ASP A 41 4.07 -3.42 -3.18
C ASP A 41 3.46 -3.90 -4.51
N ASP A 42 2.14 -3.82 -4.63
CA ASP A 42 1.43 -3.90 -5.91
C ASP A 42 1.84 -2.77 -6.89
N ARG A 43 2.98 -2.10 -6.66
CA ARG A 43 3.72 -1.38 -7.71
C ARG A 43 4.18 -2.31 -8.83
N GLU A 44 4.13 -3.63 -8.66
CA GLU A 44 4.24 -4.59 -9.77
C GLU A 44 2.91 -4.87 -10.51
N LYS A 45 1.75 -4.41 -10.01
CA LYS A 45 0.44 -4.64 -10.68
C LYS A 45 0.21 -3.64 -11.80
N GLY A 46 1.02 -3.82 -12.82
CA GLY A 46 0.83 -3.29 -14.15
C GLY A 46 1.75 -4.00 -15.13
N ARG A 47 1.90 -5.33 -15.03
CA ARG A 47 2.56 -6.10 -16.09
C ARG A 47 1.79 -5.82 -17.38
N LYS A 48 2.36 -4.95 -18.23
CA LYS A 48 1.78 -4.60 -19.52
C LYS A 48 1.68 -5.89 -20.32
N LEU A 49 0.45 -6.27 -20.62
CA LEU A 49 0.19 -7.35 -21.55
C LEU A 49 0.54 -6.83 -22.94
N GLU A 50 1.48 -7.49 -23.62
CA GLU A 50 1.85 -7.18 -24.99
C GLU A 50 1.14 -8.16 -25.93
N ARG A 51 0.64 -7.65 -27.06
CA ARG A 51 -0.03 -8.47 -28.05
C ARG A 51 1.03 -9.19 -28.89
N ASP A 52 1.02 -10.51 -28.83
CA ASP A 52 1.87 -11.35 -29.67
C ASP A 52 1.46 -11.15 -31.16
N PRO A 53 2.37 -10.72 -32.05
CA PRO A 53 2.04 -10.46 -33.45
C PRO A 53 1.75 -11.74 -34.24
N ASP A 54 2.29 -12.88 -33.82
CA ASP A 54 2.16 -14.16 -34.54
C ASP A 54 0.87 -14.88 -34.14
N THR A 55 0.51 -14.81 -32.86
CA THR A 55 -0.66 -15.53 -32.33
C THR A 55 -1.86 -14.63 -32.01
N GLY A 56 -1.64 -13.32 -31.90
CA GLY A 56 -2.65 -12.34 -31.50
C GLY A 56 -3.05 -12.40 -30.02
N VAL A 57 -2.45 -13.31 -29.24
CA VAL A 57 -2.75 -13.53 -27.82
C VAL A 57 -1.94 -12.56 -26.97
N TYR A 58 -2.57 -12.00 -25.94
CA TYR A 58 -1.90 -11.12 -24.99
C TYR A 58 -1.07 -11.94 -24.00
N ARG A 59 0.24 -11.67 -23.94
CA ARG A 59 1.17 -12.32 -23.01
C ARG A 59 1.79 -11.28 -22.07
N PRO A 60 2.02 -11.62 -20.79
CA PRO A 60 2.86 -10.80 -19.93
C PRO A 60 4.29 -10.81 -20.48
N LYS A 61 4.92 -9.64 -20.52
CA LYS A 61 6.35 -9.52 -20.78
C LYS A 61 7.20 -10.21 -19.71
#